data_AF-A0A968BYD6-F1
#
_entry.id   AF-A0A968BYD6-F1
#
_cell.length_a   1.000
_cell.length_b   1.000
_cell.length_c   1.000
_cell.angle_alpha   90.00
_cell.angle_beta   90.00
_cell.angle_gamma   90.00
#
_symmetry.space_group_name_H-M   'P 1'
#
loop_
_entity.id
_entity.type
_entity.pdbx_description
1 polymer ?
#
loop_
_entity_poly.entity_id
_entity_poly.type
_entity_poly.pdbx_seq_one_letter_code
_entity_poly.pdbx_strand_id
1 'polypeptide(L)'
;MEETFRRAVFVGPRAIRFDELPIPEPGPNQALVRVRACALCTWEQRSYTGEEHFYPLSSGHEVSGELVKMGSRVFAKAQTGDRVVAAMLIRCGYCDS
;
A
#
# COMPACT_ATOMS: atom_id res chain seq x y z
N MET A 1 14.96 -19.83 -1.41
CA MET A 1 13.53 -19.47 -1.44
C MET A 1 13.46 -17.99 -1.72
N GLU A 2 12.62 -17.55 -2.66
CA GLU A 2 12.35 -16.13 -2.84
C GLU A 2 11.69 -15.57 -1.57
N GLU A 3 12.07 -14.36 -1.17
CA GLU A 3 11.39 -13.67 -0.07
C GLU A 3 9.97 -13.27 -0.50
N THR A 4 9.01 -13.49 0.39
CA THR A 4 7.59 -13.20 0.16
C THR A 4 7.06 -12.20 1.18
N PHE A 5 5.93 -11.60 0.87
CA PHE A 5 5.12 -10.83 1.81
C PHE A 5 3.69 -11.36 1.83
N ARG A 6 3.02 -11.16 2.96
CA ARG A 6 1.61 -11.53 3.15
C ARG A 6 0.73 -10.30 3.03
N ARG A 7 -0.40 -10.41 2.34
CA ARG A 7 -1.44 -9.37 2.26
C ARG A 7 -2.82 -9.91 2.60
N ALA A 8 -3.69 -9.06 3.11
CA ALA A 8 -5.11 -9.34 3.28
C ALA A 8 -5.89 -8.85 2.04
N VAL A 9 -6.81 -9.68 1.55
CA VAL A 9 -7.68 -9.36 0.40
C VAL A 9 -9.12 -9.60 0.82
N PHE A 10 -9.95 -8.57 0.73
CA PHE A 10 -11.39 -8.71 0.88
C PHE A 10 -11.91 -9.36 -0.41
N VAL A 11 -12.50 -10.54 -0.29
CA VAL A 11 -13.00 -11.34 -1.43
C VAL A 11 -14.53 -11.35 -1.51
N GLY A 12 -15.19 -10.72 -0.53
CA GLY A 12 -16.62 -10.52 -0.44
C GLY A 12 -17.01 -9.98 0.93
N PRO A 13 -18.31 -9.73 1.18
CA PRO A 13 -18.79 -9.29 2.48
C PRO A 13 -18.39 -10.26 3.59
N ARG A 14 -17.76 -9.72 4.62
CA ARG A 14 -17.22 -10.42 5.80
C ARG A 14 -16.21 -11.51 5.50
N ALA A 15 -15.63 -11.52 4.29
CA ALA A 15 -14.72 -12.56 3.82
C ALA A 15 -13.34 -11.99 3.47
N ILE A 16 -12.31 -12.48 4.16
CA ILE A 16 -10.91 -12.09 3.96
C ILE A 16 -10.09 -13.33 3.59
N ARG A 17 -9.34 -13.24 2.49
CA ARG A 17 -8.31 -14.20 2.11
C ARG A 17 -6.94 -13.58 2.37
N PHE A 18 -5.97 -14.39 2.80
CA PHE A 18 -4.59 -13.96 2.87
C PHE A 18 -3.80 -14.59 1.72
N ASP A 19 -3.11 -13.75 0.95
CA ASP A 19 -2.23 -14.18 -0.12
C ASP A 19 -0.78 -14.04 0.36
N GLU A 20 0.09 -14.98 -0.04
CA GLU A 20 1.55 -14.81 -0.01
C GLU A 20 2.03 -14.57 -1.44
N LEU A 21 2.85 -13.54 -1.62
CA LEU A 21 3.35 -13.11 -2.92
C LEU A 21 4.85 -12.82 -2.83
N PRO A 22 5.61 -13.00 -3.93
CA PRO A 22 7.00 -12.55 -3.97
C PRO A 22 7.07 -11.04 -3.75
N ILE A 23 8.14 -10.57 -3.09
CA ILE A 23 8.38 -9.14 -2.94
C ILE A 23 8.55 -8.51 -4.33
N PRO A 24 7.77 -7.47 -4.69
CA PRO A 24 7.83 -6.89 -6.02
C PRO A 24 9.03 -5.96 -6.17
N GLU A 25 9.54 -5.86 -7.40
CA GLU A 25 10.52 -4.84 -7.77
C GLU A 25 9.81 -3.52 -8.13
N PRO A 26 10.18 -2.38 -7.51
CA PRO A 26 9.54 -1.10 -7.85
C PRO A 26 9.96 -0.65 -9.25
N GLY A 27 8.99 -0.20 -10.03
CA GLY A 27 9.24 0.47 -11.31
C GLY A 27 9.97 1.81 -11.17
N PRO A 28 10.38 2.45 -12.27
CA PRO A 28 11.26 3.63 -12.24
C PRO A 28 10.75 4.81 -11.40
N ASN A 29 9.43 5.02 -11.32
CA ASN A 29 8.81 6.12 -10.57
C ASN A 29 8.16 5.65 -9.24
N GLN A 30 8.47 4.43 -8.79
CA GLN A 30 7.83 3.82 -7.61
C GLN A 30 8.82 3.70 -6.45
N ALA A 31 8.28 3.58 -5.25
CA ALA A 31 9.04 3.22 -4.06
C ALA A 31 8.47 1.92 -3.48
N LEU A 32 9.36 1.02 -3.06
CA LEU A 32 9.02 -0.16 -2.30
C LEU A 32 9.11 0.16 -0.81
N VAL A 33 8.01 -0.05 -0.09
CA VAL A 33 7.91 0.23 1.34
C VAL A 33 7.60 -1.07 2.07
N ARG A 34 8.38 -1.37 3.11
CA ARG A 34 8.07 -2.42 4.07
C ARG A 34 7.05 -1.85 5.06
N VAL A 35 5.80 -2.27 4.91
CA VAL A 35 4.72 -1.86 5.80
C VAL A 35 5.02 -2.31 7.23
N ARG A 36 4.93 -1.39 8.19
CA ARG A 36 5.09 -1.65 9.62
C ARG A 36 3.75 -1.59 10.36
N ALA A 37 2.88 -0.68 9.95
CA ALA A 37 1.53 -0.56 10.47
C ALA A 37 0.58 -0.04 9.38
N CYS A 38 -0.66 -0.49 9.43
CA CYS A 38 -1.79 0.07 8.69
C CYS A 38 -2.96 0.21 9.65
N ALA A 39 -3.51 1.42 9.79
CA ALA A 39 -4.72 1.64 10.58
C ALA A 39 -5.98 1.29 9.75
N LEU A 40 -7.10 1.11 10.45
CA LEU A 40 -8.40 0.83 9.86
C LEU A 40 -9.25 2.09 9.89
N CYS A 41 -9.78 2.47 8.74
CA CYS A 41 -10.73 3.57 8.63
C CYS A 41 -12.17 3.03 8.51
N THR A 42 -13.14 3.94 8.44
CA THR A 42 -14.53 3.60 8.11
C THR A 42 -14.64 2.96 6.72
N TRP A 43 -13.76 3.29 5.77
CA TRP A 43 -13.81 2.72 4.43
C TRP A 43 -13.51 1.21 4.40
N GLU A 44 -12.48 0.76 5.13
CA GLU A 44 -12.21 -0.67 5.31
C GLU A 44 -13.40 -1.38 5.98
N GLN A 45 -14.04 -0.74 6.97
CA GLN A 45 -15.21 -1.31 7.64
C GLN A 45 -16.38 -1.50 6.67
N ARG A 46 -16.72 -0.48 5.87
CA ARG A 46 -17.79 -0.54 4.86
C ARG A 46 -17.51 -1.56 3.76
N SER A 47 -16.24 -1.64 3.35
CA SER A 47 -15.78 -2.64 2.39
C SER A 47 -15.81 -4.06 2.98
N TYR A 48 -15.54 -4.22 4.28
CA TYR A 48 -15.66 -5.51 4.96
C TYR A 48 -17.12 -5.90 5.19
N THR A 49 -18.01 -4.97 5.55
CA THR A 49 -19.43 -5.27 5.79
C THR A 49 -20.23 -5.49 4.51
N GLY A 50 -19.71 -5.03 3.35
CA GLY A 50 -20.40 -5.09 2.08
C GLY A 50 -21.32 -3.91 1.80
N GLU A 51 -21.14 -2.79 2.51
CA GLU A 51 -21.76 -1.51 2.15
C GLU A 51 -21.10 -0.90 0.91
N GLU A 52 -19.81 -1.15 0.72
CA GLU A 52 -19.04 -0.81 -0.48
C GLU A 52 -18.66 -2.09 -1.23
N HIS A 53 -19.01 -2.18 -2.52
CA HIS A 53 -18.90 -3.40 -3.31
C HIS A 53 -17.68 -3.42 -4.24
N PHE A 54 -16.50 -3.21 -3.68
CA PHE A 54 -15.23 -3.32 -4.40
C PHE A 54 -14.54 -4.61 -4.00
N TYR A 55 -14.73 -5.68 -4.78
CA TYR A 55 -14.08 -6.98 -4.56
C TYR A 55 -13.54 -7.56 -5.87
N PRO A 56 -12.38 -8.24 -5.86
CA PRO A 56 -11.46 -8.39 -4.73
C PRO A 56 -10.69 -7.09 -4.44
N LEU A 57 -10.43 -6.79 -3.16
CA LEU A 57 -9.76 -5.56 -2.75
C LEU A 57 -8.66 -5.83 -1.72
N SER A 58 -7.42 -5.47 -2.05
CA SER A 58 -6.34 -5.30 -1.06
C SER A 58 -6.48 -3.91 -0.46
N SER A 59 -7.27 -3.81 0.61
CA SER A 59 -7.59 -2.54 1.27
C SER A 59 -6.47 -2.11 2.24
N GLY A 60 -6.58 -0.90 2.80
CA GLY A 60 -5.58 -0.29 3.67
C GLY A 60 -4.95 0.94 3.03
N HIS A 61 -5.16 2.08 3.67
CA HIS A 61 -4.70 3.38 3.15
C HIS A 61 -4.11 4.32 4.19
N GLU A 62 -4.14 3.92 5.45
CA GLU A 62 -3.53 4.62 6.57
C GLU A 62 -2.22 3.91 6.94
N VAL A 63 -1.26 3.94 6.01
CA VAL A 63 -0.07 3.08 6.02
C VAL A 63 1.19 3.85 6.46
N SER A 64 1.95 3.26 7.37
CA SER A 64 3.31 3.68 7.71
C SER A 64 4.29 2.52 7.61
N GLY A 65 5.53 2.84 7.26
CA GLY A 65 6.54 1.82 7.01
C GLY A 65 7.94 2.37 6.87
N GLU A 66 8.78 1.55 6.28
CA GLU A 66 10.19 1.82 6.05
C GLU A 66 10.48 1.73 4.55
N LEU A 67 11.18 2.73 4.01
CA LEU A 67 11.58 2.75 2.60
C LEU A 67 12.64 1.67 2.35
N VAL A 68 12.36 0.71 1.47
CA VAL A 68 13.27 -0.39 1.13
C VAL A 68 14.08 -0.05 -0.12
N LYS A 69 13.39 0.42 -1.16
CA LYS A 69 13.99 0.69 -2.47
C LYS A 69 13.22 1.78 -3.20
N MET A 70 13.91 2.55 -4.02
CA MET A 70 13.31 3.50 -4.94
C MET A 70 13.68 3.16 -6.38
N GLY A 71 12.76 3.41 -7.30
CA GLY A 71 13.03 3.38 -8.73
C GLY A 71 13.99 4.50 -9.15
N SER A 72 14.65 4.30 -10.28
CA SER A 72 15.72 5.17 -10.78
C SER A 72 15.30 6.59 -11.15
N ARG A 73 14.00 6.87 -11.27
CA ARG A 73 13.44 8.18 -11.62
C ARG A 73 12.72 8.85 -10.45
N VAL A 74 12.75 8.25 -9.26
CA VAL A 74 12.21 8.90 -8.05
C VAL A 74 13.15 10.04 -7.65
N PHE A 75 12.66 11.27 -7.77
CA PHE A 75 13.38 12.48 -7.36
C PHE A 75 12.93 12.90 -5.97
N ALA A 76 13.51 12.28 -4.94
CA ALA A 76 13.26 12.59 -3.54
C ALA A 76 14.57 12.58 -2.74
N LYS A 77 14.60 13.30 -1.61
CA LYS A 77 15.74 13.27 -0.67
C LYS A 77 15.73 12.07 0.29
N ALA A 78 14.70 11.22 0.19
CA ALA A 78 14.55 10.04 1.05
C ALA A 78 15.63 9.00 0.76
N GLN A 79 15.95 8.18 1.75
CA GLN A 79 16.95 7.13 1.68
C GLN A 79 16.38 5.80 2.16
N THR A 80 16.93 4.68 1.67
CA THR A 80 16.57 3.36 2.21
C THR A 80 16.78 3.33 3.72
N GLY A 81 15.80 2.81 4.45
CA GLY A 81 15.75 2.81 5.92
C GLY A 81 14.93 3.96 6.52
N ASP A 82 14.59 4.99 5.73
CA ASP A 82 13.76 6.08 6.23
C ASP A 82 12.35 5.62 6.60
N ARG A 83 11.81 6.20 7.67
CA ARG A 83 10.40 6.04 8.04
C ARG A 83 9.54 6.89 7.13
N VAL A 84 8.52 6.28 6.54
CA VAL A 84 7.63 6.92 5.57
C VAL A 84 6.17 6.65 5.89
N VAL A 85 5.31 7.54 5.43
CA VAL A 85 3.84 7.38 5.42
C VAL A 85 3.35 7.40 3.98
N ALA A 86 2.40 6.54 3.65
CA ALA A 86 1.78 6.55 2.34
C ALA A 86 0.71 7.65 2.29
N ALA A 87 0.87 8.61 1.38
CA ALA A 87 -0.19 9.57 1.08
C ALA A 87 -1.13 8.97 0.03
N MET A 88 -2.43 8.88 0.32
CA MET A 88 -3.43 8.40 -0.64
C MET A 88 -3.59 9.28 -1.87
N LEU A 89 -3.42 10.58 -1.69
CA LEU A 89 -3.61 11.55 -2.75
C LEU A 89 -2.28 11.80 -3.45
N ILE A 90 -2.21 11.38 -4.72
CA ILE A 90 -1.10 11.71 -5.59
C ILE A 90 -1.15 13.21 -5.85
N ARG A 91 -0.10 13.91 -5.44
CA ARG A 91 0.10 15.32 -5.77
C ARG A 91 1.12 15.39 -6.90
N CYS A 92 0.66 15.71 -8.11
CA CYS A 92 1.54 15.84 -9.27
C CYS A 92 2.36 17.14 -9.25
N GLY A 93 1.88 18.16 -8.52
CA GLY A 93 2.56 19.46 -8.38
C GLY A 93 2.45 20.37 -9.60
N TYR A 94 1.59 20.06 -10.57
CA TYR A 94 1.40 20.84 -11.81
C TYR A 94 0.17 21.76 -11.79
N CYS A 95 -0.72 21.60 -10.81
CA CYS A 95 -1.89 22.44 -10.61
C CYS A 95 -1.76 23.21 -9.29
N ASP A 96 -2.39 24.38 -9.22
CA ASP A 96 -2.41 25.23 -8.02
C ASP A 96 -3.33 24.68 -6.92
N SER A 97 -4.05 23.59 -7.17
CA SER A 97 -4.96 22.91 -6.25
C SER A 97 -5.11 21.44 -6.61
#